data_AF-A0A3S9VY91-F1
#
_entry.id   AF-A0A3S9VY91-F1
#
_cell.length_a   1.000
_cell.length_b   1.000
_cell.length_c   1.000
_cell.angle_alpha   90.00
_cell.angle_beta   90.00
_cell.angle_gamma   90.00
#
_symmetry.space_group_name_H-M   'P 1'
#
loop_
_entity.id
_entity.type
_entity.pdbx_description
1 polymer ?
#
loop_
_entity_poly.entity_id
_entity_poly.type
_entity_poly.pdbx_seq_one_letter_code
_entity_poly.pdbx_strand_id
1 'polypeptide(L)'
;MTGLKAVDFKIEKTMYYYSLRIYTVNLIQVRQVNELLGVRSNYPKEDDWSLEVVQKEDDPPFLFIDYFLSLLEGKYEKLESIGISRENISIWVLYEYEGQCNMEYDPVSIKKMGENGIALCISCWEK
;
A
#
# COMPACT_ATOMS: atom_id res chain seq x y z
N MET A 1 -15.07 44.08 26.86
CA MET A 1 -14.17 43.51 25.82
C MET A 1 -13.44 42.32 26.42
N THR A 2 -14.08 41.15 26.39
CA THR A 2 -13.47 39.88 26.81
C THR A 2 -12.96 39.18 25.57
N GLY A 3 -11.63 39.08 25.46
CA GLY A 3 -10.96 38.45 24.32
C GLY A 3 -11.32 36.96 24.22
N LEU A 4 -11.84 36.55 23.07
CA LEU A 4 -11.86 35.14 22.69
C LEU A 4 -10.40 34.70 22.53
N LYS A 5 -9.96 33.75 23.36
CA LYS A 5 -8.76 32.97 23.07
C LYS A 5 -9.09 32.02 21.92
N ALA A 6 -8.36 32.13 20.82
CA ALA A 6 -8.36 31.10 19.80
C ALA A 6 -7.93 29.78 20.46
N VAL A 7 -8.82 28.79 20.42
CA VAL A 7 -8.47 27.41 20.75
C VAL A 7 -7.95 26.83 19.46
N ASP A 8 -6.64 26.63 19.38
CA ASP A 8 -6.03 25.86 18.29
C ASP A 8 -6.48 24.40 18.43
N PHE A 9 -7.58 24.06 17.75
CA PHE A 9 -7.92 22.67 17.49
C PHE A 9 -6.87 22.12 16.52
N LYS A 10 -5.92 21.32 17.04
CA LYS A 10 -5.12 20.44 16.18
C LYS A 10 -6.07 19.40 15.61
N ILE A 11 -6.55 19.62 14.40
CA ILE A 11 -7.21 18.58 13.62
C ILE A 11 -6.12 17.56 13.31
N GLU A 12 -6.21 16.36 13.90
CA GLU A 12 -5.39 15.24 13.46
C GLU A 12 -5.79 14.93 12.02
N LYS A 13 -4.84 15.08 11.09
CA LYS A 13 -5.09 14.83 9.68
C LYS A 13 -5.27 13.34 9.45
N THR A 14 -6.24 12.99 8.61
CA THR A 14 -6.43 11.62 8.16
C THR A 14 -5.22 11.14 7.38
N MET A 15 -4.82 9.90 7.65
CA MET A 15 -3.68 9.24 7.05
C MET A 15 -4.18 8.05 6.23
N TYR A 16 -3.74 7.97 4.98
CA TYR A 16 -4.00 6.83 4.11
C TYR A 16 -2.72 6.01 3.98
N TYR A 17 -2.80 4.71 4.20
CA TYR A 17 -1.67 3.81 4.09
C TYR A 17 -1.91 2.88 2.90
N TYR A 18 -1.00 2.90 1.94
CA TYR A 18 -1.03 2.03 0.78
C TYR A 18 0.18 1.11 0.84
N SER A 19 0.00 -0.19 0.63
CA SER A 19 1.11 -1.13 0.74
C SER A 19 1.12 -2.18 -0.35
N LEU A 20 2.26 -2.37 -1.02
CA LEU A 20 2.52 -3.59 -1.78
C LEU A 20 3.08 -4.63 -0.81
N ARG A 21 2.41 -5.77 -0.67
CA ARG A 21 2.82 -6.87 0.20
C ARG A 21 3.12 -8.11 -0.64
N ILE A 22 4.25 -8.75 -0.32
CA ILE A 22 4.69 -9.98 -0.94
C ILE A 22 5.03 -10.95 0.19
N TYR A 23 4.26 -12.04 0.26
CA TYR A 23 4.54 -13.11 1.21
C TYR A 23 5.88 -13.76 0.86
N THR A 24 6.79 -13.77 1.83
CA THR A 24 8.10 -14.40 1.72
C THR A 24 8.25 -15.44 2.82
N VAL A 25 9.13 -16.43 2.62
CA VAL A 25 9.30 -17.51 3.61
C VAL A 25 10.61 -17.43 4.40
N ASN A 26 11.51 -16.51 4.01
CA ASN A 26 12.79 -16.27 4.69
C ASN A 26 13.45 -14.97 4.23
N LEU A 27 14.51 -14.57 4.93
CA LEU A 27 15.31 -13.38 4.61
C LEU A 27 16.02 -13.43 3.26
N ILE A 28 16.25 -14.61 2.68
CA ILE A 28 16.86 -14.73 1.34
C ILE A 28 15.87 -14.23 0.29
N GLN A 29 14.60 -14.66 0.35
CA GLN A 29 13.56 -14.16 -0.54
C GLN A 29 13.34 -12.64 -0.36
N VAL A 30 13.33 -12.12 0.87
CA VAL A 30 13.23 -10.67 1.11
C VAL A 30 14.33 -9.90 0.36
N ARG A 31 15.57 -10.38 0.39
CA ARG A 31 16.69 -9.76 -0.34
C ARG A 31 16.53 -9.86 -1.86
N GLN A 32 16.11 -11.03 -2.36
CA GLN A 32 15.86 -11.22 -3.79
C GLN A 32 14.74 -10.31 -4.30
N VAL A 33 13.67 -10.12 -3.53
CA VAL A 33 12.60 -9.18 -3.87
C VAL A 33 13.11 -7.74 -3.89
N ASN A 34 13.93 -7.32 -2.89
CA ASN A 34 14.54 -5.99 -2.89
C ASN A 34 15.34 -5.72 -4.17
N GLU A 35 16.16 -6.70 -4.58
CA GLU A 35 17.00 -6.61 -5.78
C GLU A 35 16.17 -6.58 -7.06
N LEU A 36 15.16 -7.44 -7.17
CA LEU A 36 14.29 -7.51 -8.34
C LEU A 36 13.46 -6.25 -8.53
N LEU A 37 12.85 -5.75 -7.46
CA LEU A 37 11.97 -4.57 -7.52
C LEU A 37 12.76 -3.24 -7.51
N GLY A 38 14.05 -3.26 -7.14
CA GLY A 38 14.89 -2.07 -7.06
C GLY A 38 14.55 -1.14 -5.89
N VAL A 39 13.72 -1.61 -4.96
CA VAL A 39 13.25 -0.87 -3.78
C VAL A 39 13.30 -1.77 -2.55
N ARG A 40 13.53 -1.19 -1.37
CA ARG A 40 13.62 -1.95 -0.12
C ARG A 40 12.28 -2.00 0.59
N SER A 41 11.99 -3.14 1.22
CA SER A 41 10.94 -3.22 2.25
C SER A 41 11.19 -2.15 3.31
N ASN A 42 10.15 -1.41 3.67
CA ASN A 42 10.21 -0.33 4.67
C ASN A 42 9.29 -0.59 5.87
N TYR A 43 8.63 -1.74 5.91
CA TYR A 43 7.76 -2.12 7.01
C TYR A 43 8.39 -3.24 7.85
N PRO A 44 8.40 -3.13 9.18
CA PRO A 44 9.11 -4.05 10.06
C PRO A 44 8.27 -5.30 10.33
N LYS A 45 8.28 -6.25 9.40
CA LYS A 45 7.81 -7.62 9.66
C LYS A 45 8.83 -8.58 9.05
N GLU A 46 9.51 -9.37 9.90
CA GLU A 46 10.74 -10.08 9.52
C GLU A 46 10.55 -11.11 8.40
N ASP A 47 9.33 -11.62 8.22
CA ASP A 47 9.01 -12.69 7.29
C ASP A 47 8.19 -12.26 6.07
N ASP A 48 7.69 -11.01 6.00
CA ASP A 48 6.90 -10.50 4.87
C ASP A 48 7.58 -9.29 4.24
N TRP A 49 7.80 -9.33 2.92
CA TRP A 49 8.28 -8.13 2.21
C TRP A 49 7.12 -7.15 2.02
N SER A 50 7.32 -5.88 2.39
CA SER A 50 6.30 -4.86 2.14
C SER A 50 6.84 -3.46 1.95
N LEU A 51 6.26 -2.75 0.99
CA LEU A 51 6.53 -1.35 0.72
C LEU A 51 5.27 -0.54 1.02
N GLU A 52 5.31 0.22 2.10
CA GLU A 52 4.24 1.12 2.53
C GLU A 52 4.50 2.56 2.09
N VAL A 53 3.46 3.21 1.59
CA VAL A 53 3.43 4.64 1.26
C VAL A 53 2.32 5.26 2.10
N VAL A 54 2.67 6.32 2.82
CA VAL A 54 1.75 7.07 3.66
C VAL A 54 1.39 8.37 2.97
N GLN A 55 0.11 8.61 2.75
CA GLN A 55 -0.43 9.82 2.16
C GLN A 55 -1.25 10.57 3.22
N LYS A 56 -1.00 11.87 3.35
CA LYS A 56 -1.82 12.77 4.16
C LYS A 56 -2.96 13.31 3.33
N GLU A 57 -4.05 13.70 3.98
CA GLU A 57 -5.21 14.31 3.33
C GLU A 57 -4.87 15.50 2.41
N ASP A 58 -3.84 16.29 2.73
CA ASP A 58 -3.40 17.43 1.93
C ASP A 58 -2.34 17.13 0.86
N ASP A 59 -1.88 15.88 0.77
CA ASP A 59 -0.95 15.47 -0.27
C ASP A 59 -1.67 15.35 -1.63
N PRO A 60 -0.97 15.56 -2.77
CA PRO A 60 -1.51 15.26 -4.08
C PRO A 60 -2.03 13.80 -4.17
N PRO A 61 -3.04 13.52 -5.01
CA PRO A 61 -3.56 12.16 -5.19
C PRO A 61 -2.45 11.17 -5.56
N PHE A 62 -2.35 10.08 -4.79
CA PHE A 62 -1.40 9.01 -5.05
C PHE A 62 -2.07 7.86 -5.80
N LEU A 63 -1.67 7.64 -7.06
CA LEU A 63 -2.16 6.55 -7.90
C LEU A 63 -1.52 5.22 -7.51
N PHE A 64 -1.84 4.73 -6.31
CA PHE A 64 -1.14 3.62 -5.66
C PHE A 64 -1.18 2.31 -6.46
N ILE A 65 -2.29 1.99 -7.12
CA ILE A 65 -2.42 0.77 -7.94
C ILE A 65 -1.40 0.81 -9.08
N ASP A 66 -1.39 1.88 -9.88
CA ASP A 66 -0.48 2.01 -11.01
C ASP A 66 0.98 2.09 -10.58
N TYR A 67 1.26 2.79 -9.47
CA TYR A 67 2.58 2.83 -8.88
C TYR A 67 3.08 1.42 -8.52
N PHE A 68 2.32 0.64 -7.74
CA PHE A 68 2.75 -0.69 -7.33
C PHE A 68 2.81 -1.69 -8.49
N LEU A 69 1.87 -1.62 -9.44
CA LEU A 69 1.94 -2.47 -10.64
C LEU A 69 3.18 -2.16 -11.49
N SER A 70 3.60 -0.89 -11.59
CA SER A 70 4.82 -0.52 -12.31
C SER A 70 6.09 -1.15 -11.70
N LEU A 71 6.10 -1.38 -10.38
CA LEU A 71 7.20 -2.08 -9.72
C LEU A 71 7.24 -3.56 -10.13
N LEU A 72 6.08 -4.18 -10.36
CA LEU A 72 5.97 -5.61 -10.71
C LEU A 72 6.10 -5.88 -12.22
N GLU A 73 5.82 -4.87 -13.05
CA GLU A 73 5.78 -5.00 -14.50
C GLU A 73 7.09 -5.58 -15.05
N GLY A 74 6.95 -6.62 -15.87
CA GLY A 74 8.06 -7.36 -16.48
C GLY A 74 8.86 -8.25 -15.53
N LYS A 75 8.44 -8.43 -14.28
CA LYS A 75 9.21 -9.17 -13.25
C LYS A 75 8.54 -10.45 -12.75
N TYR A 76 7.32 -10.76 -13.19
CA TYR A 76 6.55 -11.92 -12.73
C TYR A 76 7.31 -13.24 -12.91
N GLU A 77 7.90 -13.51 -14.08
CA GLU A 77 8.67 -14.75 -14.31
C GLU A 77 9.89 -14.87 -13.38
N LYS A 78 10.55 -13.75 -13.07
CA LYS A 78 11.69 -13.73 -12.14
C LYS A 78 11.25 -13.93 -10.71
N LEU A 79 10.11 -13.35 -10.32
CA LEU A 79 9.49 -13.60 -9.01
C LEU A 79 9.07 -15.07 -8.87
N GLU A 80 8.47 -15.66 -9.90
CA GLU A 80 8.11 -17.08 -9.92
C GLU A 80 9.35 -17.97 -9.77
N SER A 81 10.48 -17.62 -10.40
CA SER A 81 11.73 -18.38 -10.29
C SER A 81 12.33 -18.43 -8.88
N ILE A 82 11.95 -17.50 -8.00
CA ILE A 82 12.36 -17.48 -6.58
C ILE A 82 11.23 -17.97 -5.65
N GLY A 83 10.17 -18.55 -6.21
CA GLY A 83 9.06 -19.16 -5.47
C GLY A 83 7.96 -18.17 -5.04
N ILE A 84 7.83 -17.04 -5.73
CA ILE A 84 6.79 -16.03 -5.47
C ILE A 84 5.81 -16.04 -6.65
N SER A 85 4.63 -16.63 -6.45
CA SER A 85 3.55 -16.58 -7.43
C SER A 85 2.72 -15.30 -7.27
N ARG A 86 1.85 -15.01 -8.24
CA ARG A 86 0.90 -13.88 -8.16
C ARG A 86 0.00 -13.93 -6.92
N GLU A 87 -0.34 -15.14 -6.44
CA GLU A 87 -1.15 -15.34 -5.24
C GLU A 87 -0.44 -14.89 -3.94
N ASN A 88 0.89 -14.77 -3.98
CA ASN A 88 1.68 -14.25 -2.86
C ASN A 88 1.74 -12.72 -2.84
N ILE A 89 1.19 -12.04 -3.86
CA ILE A 89 1.31 -10.60 -4.05
C ILE A 89 -0.05 -9.94 -3.85
N SER A 90 -0.10 -8.90 -3.02
CA SER A 90 -1.32 -8.14 -2.77
C SER A 90 -1.03 -6.65 -2.60
N ILE A 91 -1.98 -5.83 -3.02
CA ILE A 91 -1.99 -4.39 -2.75
C ILE A 91 -2.98 -4.15 -1.62
N TRP A 92 -2.56 -3.40 -0.60
CA TRP A 92 -3.32 -3.11 0.60
C TRP A 92 -3.65 -1.63 0.70
N VAL A 93 -4.87 -1.35 1.12
CA VAL A 93 -5.33 -0.04 1.59
C VAL A 93 -5.66 -0.18 3.07
N LEU A 94 -4.94 0.53 3.93
CA LEU A 94 -5.20 0.60 5.37
C LEU A 94 -5.72 2.01 5.67
N TYR A 95 -6.90 2.08 6.28
CA TYR A 95 -7.60 3.34 6.49
C TYR A 95 -8.25 3.40 7.87
N GLU A 96 -7.86 4.40 8.65
CA GLU A 96 -8.51 4.76 9.90
C GLU A 96 -9.64 5.75 9.61
N TYR A 97 -10.83 5.52 10.19
CA TYR A 97 -11.98 6.37 9.93
C TYR A 97 -12.76 6.74 11.20
N GLU A 98 -13.40 7.90 11.15
CA GLU A 98 -14.47 8.29 12.08
C GLU A 98 -15.77 8.43 11.26
N GLY A 99 -16.80 7.64 11.60
CA GLY A 99 -18.10 7.69 10.92
C GLY A 99 -18.14 6.90 9.61
N GLN A 100 -18.01 7.55 8.45
CA GLN A 100 -18.17 6.91 7.15
C GLN A 100 -16.84 6.57 6.48
N CYS A 101 -16.79 5.39 5.87
CA CYS A 101 -15.65 4.89 5.12
C CYS A 101 -16.07 4.64 3.67
N ASN A 102 -16.02 5.69 2.84
CA ASN A 102 -16.33 5.61 1.42
C ASN A 102 -15.02 5.46 0.63
N MET A 103 -14.96 4.46 -0.25
CA MET A 103 -13.80 4.21 -1.12
C MET A 103 -14.27 4.08 -2.56
N GLU A 104 -13.58 4.78 -3.45
CA GLU A 104 -13.80 4.70 -4.89
C GLU A 104 -12.48 4.35 -5.57
N TYR A 105 -12.55 3.51 -6.59
CA TYR A 105 -11.39 3.10 -7.37
C TYR A 105 -11.70 3.23 -8.85
N ASP A 106 -10.75 3.79 -9.59
CA ASP A 106 -10.86 3.93 -11.04
C ASP A 106 -11.01 2.55 -11.72
N PRO A 107 -11.99 2.37 -12.62
CA PRO A 107 -12.24 1.07 -13.26
C PRO A 107 -11.08 0.60 -14.15
N VAL A 108 -10.30 1.51 -14.75
CA VAL A 108 -9.16 1.15 -15.60
C VAL A 108 -8.03 0.58 -14.74
N SER A 109 -7.68 1.24 -13.64
CA SER A 109 -6.66 0.76 -12.71
C SER A 109 -7.07 -0.58 -12.06
N ILE A 110 -8.32 -0.73 -11.63
CA ILE A 110 -8.82 -1.99 -11.05
C ILE A 110 -8.83 -3.13 -12.07
N LYS A 111 -9.24 -2.86 -13.32
CA LYS A 111 -9.17 -3.86 -14.39
C LYS A 111 -7.73 -4.32 -14.60
N LYS A 112 -6.78 -3.39 -14.73
CA LYS A 112 -5.36 -3.69 -14.93
C LYS A 112 -4.80 -4.54 -13.78
N MET A 113 -5.16 -4.23 -12.54
CA MET A 113 -4.78 -5.02 -11.37
C MET A 113 -5.34 -6.44 -11.42
N GLY A 114 -6.63 -6.59 -11.76
CA GLY A 114 -7.26 -7.90 -11.94
C GLY A 114 -6.63 -8.74 -13.05
N GLU A 115 -6.31 -8.12 -14.19
CA GLU A 115 -5.61 -8.78 -15.30
C GLU A 115 -4.18 -9.23 -14.93
N ASN A 116 -3.53 -8.54 -13.98
CA ASN A 116 -2.24 -8.95 -13.44
C ASN A 116 -2.36 -10.05 -12.36
N GLY A 117 -3.58 -10.46 -12.00
CA GLY A 117 -3.84 -11.48 -10.98
C GLY A 117 -3.47 -11.04 -9.57
N ILE A 118 -3.52 -9.74 -9.29
CA ILE A 118 -3.13 -9.17 -7.99
C ILE A 118 -4.37 -8.85 -7.16
N ALA A 119 -4.38 -9.31 -5.92
CA ALA A 119 -5.48 -9.02 -4.99
C ALA A 119 -5.40 -7.59 -4.45
N LEU A 120 -6.56 -6.93 -4.34
CA LEU A 120 -6.73 -5.73 -3.52
C LEU A 120 -7.30 -6.14 -2.17
N CYS A 121 -6.58 -5.79 -1.11
CA CYS A 121 -6.99 -5.99 0.27
C CYS A 121 -7.30 -4.63 0.90
N ILE A 122 -8.44 -4.53 1.56
CA ILE A 122 -8.86 -3.31 2.25
C ILE A 122 -9.02 -3.65 3.72
N SER A 123 -8.32 -2.91 4.57
CA SER A 123 -8.42 -3.03 6.03
C SER A 123 -8.77 -1.68 6.60
N CYS A 124 -9.95 -1.60 7.21
CA CYS A 124 -10.43 -0.39 7.85
C CYS A 124 -10.58 -0.63 9.34
N TRP A 125 -10.29 0.39 10.16
CA TRP A 125 -10.62 0.38 11.57
C TRP A 125 -11.22 1.70 11.98
N GLU A 126 -12.23 1.61 12.85
CA GLU A 126 -12.83 2.76 13.49
C GLU A 126 -11.94 3.22 14.66
N LYS A 127 -11.81 4.53 14.82
CA LYS A 127 -11.05 5.14 15.91
C LYS A 127 -11.79 5.09 17.25
#